data_AF-A0A929E822-F1
#
_entry.id   AF-A0A929E822-F1
#
_cell.length_a   1.000
_cell.length_b   1.000
_cell.length_c   1.000
_cell.angle_alpha   90.00
_cell.angle_beta   90.00
_cell.angle_gamma   90.00
#
_symmetry.space_group_name_H-M   'P 1'
#
loop_
_entity.id
_entity.type
_entity.pdbx_description
1 polymer ?
#
loop_
_entity_poly.entity_id
_entity_poly.type
_entity_poly.pdbx_seq_one_letter_code
_entity_poly.pdbx_strand_id
1 'polypeptide(L)'
;SAKAALSYVRSQAVQLNLDENFFNDTDIHVHVPAGAQPKDGPSAGVTLATALVSLISGRPVRSDVAMTGEITLRGKVMRVGGIKEKVLAAHRARLTTVLLPKRNEDDLEDLPDEVREALNFVFLDTVNDALEVALEPALDPDQDSKPEDEA
;
A
#
# COMPACT_ATOMS: atom_id res chain seq x y z
N SER A 1 8.00 11.51 0.63
CA SER A 1 6.93 10.63 0.09
C SER A 1 5.51 11.03 0.46
N ALA A 2 5.17 11.28 1.74
CA ALA A 2 3.78 11.57 2.15
C ALA A 2 3.10 12.69 1.34
N LYS A 3 3.77 13.83 1.14
CA LYS A 3 3.25 14.93 0.32
C LYS A 3 2.98 14.52 -1.14
N ALA A 4 3.85 13.68 -1.71
CA ALA A 4 3.71 13.19 -3.09
C ALA A 4 2.52 12.23 -3.21
N ALA A 5 2.38 11.30 -2.25
CA ALA A 5 1.21 10.42 -2.17
C ALA A 5 -0.09 11.20 -2.03
N LEU A 6 -0.16 12.16 -1.11
CA LEU A 6 -1.32 13.02 -0.95
C LEU A 6 -1.64 13.82 -2.22
N SER A 7 -0.62 14.39 -2.87
CA SER A 7 -0.79 15.13 -4.12
C SER A 7 -1.29 14.26 -5.26
N TYR A 8 -0.81 13.00 -5.36
CA TYR A 8 -1.27 12.02 -6.32
C TYR A 8 -2.71 11.61 -6.06
N VAL A 9 -3.06 11.20 -4.84
CA VAL A 9 -4.42 10.76 -4.51
C VAL A 9 -5.43 11.87 -4.77
N ARG A 10 -5.09 13.11 -4.39
CA ARG A 10 -5.93 14.29 -4.68
C ARG A 10 -6.09 14.54 -6.19
N SER A 11 -5.03 14.39 -6.99
CA SER A 11 -5.12 14.59 -8.44
C SER A 11 -5.82 13.45 -9.18
N GLN A 12 -6.05 12.31 -8.53
CA GLN A 12 -6.71 11.14 -9.09
C GLN A 12 -8.07 10.85 -8.45
N ALA A 13 -8.57 11.71 -7.56
CA ALA A 13 -9.79 11.48 -6.78
C ALA A 13 -10.97 11.01 -7.64
N VAL A 14 -11.24 11.71 -8.75
CA VAL A 14 -12.30 11.35 -9.71
C VAL A 14 -12.10 9.95 -10.31
N GLN A 15 -10.88 9.62 -10.73
CA GLN A 15 -10.57 8.32 -11.36
C GLN A 15 -10.64 7.17 -10.36
N LEU A 16 -10.34 7.45 -9.09
CA LEU A 16 -10.37 6.50 -7.99
C LEU A 16 -11.75 6.44 -7.29
N ASN A 17 -12.75 7.19 -7.80
CA ASN A 17 -14.09 7.29 -7.22
C ASN A 17 -14.06 7.71 -5.73
N LEU A 18 -13.24 8.72 -5.41
CA LEU A 18 -13.10 9.29 -4.07
C LEU A 18 -13.88 10.61 -3.96
N ASP A 19 -14.36 10.93 -2.76
CA ASP A 19 -14.98 12.23 -2.49
C ASP A 19 -13.95 13.36 -2.63
N GLU A 20 -14.18 14.25 -3.60
CA GLU A 20 -13.31 15.40 -3.88
C GLU A 20 -13.33 16.42 -2.73
N ASN A 21 -14.43 16.48 -1.97
CA ASN A 21 -14.58 17.42 -0.86
C ASN A 21 -13.84 16.97 0.41
N PHE A 22 -13.44 15.70 0.48
CA PHE A 22 -12.74 15.15 1.65
C PHE A 22 -11.54 16.01 2.07
N PHE A 23 -10.77 16.50 1.10
CA PHE A 23 -9.56 17.29 1.35
C PHE A 23 -9.81 18.74 1.81
N ASN A 24 -11.04 19.24 1.71
CA ASN A 24 -11.39 20.61 2.12
C ASN A 24 -11.76 20.68 3.60
N ASP A 25 -12.41 19.63 4.09
CA ASP A 25 -13.04 19.62 5.43
C ASP A 25 -12.32 18.69 6.42
N THR A 26 -11.31 17.93 5.97
CA THR A 26 -10.65 16.90 6.79
C THR A 26 -9.14 17.11 6.88
N ASP A 27 -8.63 17.14 8.10
CA ASP A 27 -7.19 17.06 8.39
C ASP A 27 -6.72 15.60 8.43
N ILE A 28 -5.58 15.32 7.79
CA ILE A 28 -5.01 13.97 7.74
C ILE A 28 -3.75 13.89 8.60
N HIS A 29 -3.75 12.96 9.55
CA HIS A 29 -2.58 12.62 10.35
C HIS A 29 -1.99 11.28 9.91
N VAL A 30 -0.71 11.29 9.52
CA VAL A 30 0.03 10.06 9.19
C VAL A 30 0.98 9.73 10.34
N HIS A 31 0.77 8.58 10.97
CA HIS A 31 1.63 8.06 12.01
C HIS A 31 2.32 6.76 11.57
N VAL A 32 3.63 6.67 11.80
CA VAL A 32 4.39 5.42 11.62
C VAL A 32 5.05 5.08 12.97
N PRO A 33 4.54 4.06 13.70
CA PRO A 33 4.90 3.76 15.10
C PRO A 33 6.39 3.56 15.39
N ALA A 34 6.78 3.53 16.67
CA ALA A 34 8.19 3.52 17.11
C ALA A 34 8.94 4.82 16.74
N GLY A 35 8.43 5.97 17.17
CA GLY A 35 8.92 7.30 16.78
C GLY A 35 10.39 7.60 17.12
N ALA A 36 11.00 6.85 18.04
CA ALA A 36 12.42 6.98 18.38
C ALA A 36 13.35 6.41 17.29
N GLN A 37 12.87 5.49 16.45
CA GLN A 37 13.63 4.97 15.31
C GLN A 37 13.41 5.89 14.10
N PRO A 38 14.47 6.48 13.52
CA PRO A 38 14.37 7.27 12.31
C PRO A 38 13.74 6.44 11.20
N LYS A 39 12.69 6.98 10.57
CA LYS A 39 12.07 6.40 9.39
C LYS A 39 12.25 7.39 8.27
N ASP A 40 13.11 7.03 7.34
CA ASP A 40 13.44 7.87 6.19
C ASP A 40 13.46 7.03 4.92
N GLY A 41 13.42 7.71 3.78
CA GLY A 41 13.53 7.11 2.45
C GLY A 41 12.24 7.18 1.65
N PRO A 42 12.36 7.26 0.31
CA PRO A 42 11.21 7.48 -0.54
C PRO A 42 10.29 6.25 -0.70
N SER A 43 10.78 5.06 -0.31
CA SER A 43 10.23 3.75 -0.65
C SER A 43 8.87 3.37 -0.04
N ALA A 44 8.29 4.22 0.82
CA ALA A 44 6.94 4.07 1.36
C ALA A 44 5.88 4.84 0.55
N GLY A 45 6.24 5.37 -0.63
CA GLY A 45 5.35 6.17 -1.47
C GLY A 45 4.04 5.45 -1.83
N VAL A 46 4.15 4.23 -2.34
CA VAL A 46 2.98 3.42 -2.71
C VAL A 46 2.15 3.05 -1.48
N THR A 47 2.81 2.68 -0.37
CA THR A 47 2.16 2.34 0.90
C THR A 47 1.31 3.48 1.44
N LEU A 48 1.84 4.70 1.40
CA LEU A 48 1.13 5.89 1.85
C LEU A 48 -0.02 6.24 0.91
N ALA A 49 0.14 6.08 -0.40
CA ALA A 49 -0.95 6.29 -1.35
C ALA A 49 -2.09 5.29 -1.11
N THR A 50 -1.79 4.00 -0.95
CA THR A 50 -2.78 2.97 -0.63
C THR A 50 -3.51 3.24 0.67
N ALA A 51 -2.79 3.63 1.73
CA ALA A 51 -3.41 3.97 3.02
C ALA A 51 -4.36 5.17 2.91
N LEU A 52 -4.00 6.20 2.14
CA LEU A 52 -4.86 7.37 1.90
C LEU A 52 -6.10 7.00 1.08
N VAL A 53 -5.95 6.18 0.03
CA VAL A 53 -7.09 5.72 -0.77
C VAL A 53 -8.02 4.87 0.10
N SER A 54 -7.48 3.98 0.92
CA SER A 54 -8.25 3.18 1.89
C SER A 54 -9.05 4.06 2.85
N LEU A 55 -8.40 5.06 3.46
CA LEU A 55 -9.05 6.01 4.37
C LEU A 55 -10.24 6.73 3.72
N ILE A 56 -10.08 7.19 2.48
CA ILE A 56 -11.09 8.03 1.80
C ILE A 56 -12.21 7.17 1.19
N SER A 57 -11.87 6.00 0.65
CA SER A 57 -12.85 5.10 0.04
C SER A 57 -13.60 4.22 1.03
N GLY A 58 -13.15 4.15 2.29
CA GLY A 58 -13.68 3.21 3.28
C GLY A 58 -13.34 1.75 3.01
N ARG A 59 -12.46 1.46 2.03
CA ARG A 59 -12.07 0.10 1.65
C ARG A 59 -10.89 -0.37 2.50
N PRO A 60 -11.02 -1.44 3.29
CA PRO A 60 -9.90 -1.95 4.07
C PRO A 60 -8.71 -2.36 3.20
N VAL A 61 -7.49 -2.19 3.74
CA VAL A 61 -6.28 -2.78 3.15
C VAL A 61 -6.15 -4.21 3.68
N ARG A 62 -5.89 -5.16 2.78
CA ARG A 62 -5.58 -6.56 3.11
C ARG A 62 -4.42 -6.67 4.10
N SER A 63 -4.62 -7.45 5.16
CA SER A 63 -3.63 -7.61 6.23
C SER A 63 -2.48 -8.57 5.88
N ASP A 64 -2.62 -9.37 4.84
CA ASP A 64 -1.63 -10.37 4.39
C ASP A 64 -0.64 -9.83 3.33
N VAL A 65 -0.71 -8.52 3.08
CA VAL A 65 -0.01 -7.83 2.00
C VAL A 65 1.09 -6.89 2.53
N ALA A 66 2.33 -7.05 2.05
CA ALA A 66 3.40 -6.05 2.16
C ALA A 66 3.63 -5.33 0.83
N MET A 67 4.03 -4.06 0.88
CA MET A 67 4.39 -3.32 -0.33
C MET A 67 5.54 -2.34 -0.11
N THR A 68 6.35 -2.13 -1.14
CA THR A 68 7.36 -1.07 -1.19
C THR A 68 7.43 -0.47 -2.59
N GLY A 69 7.69 0.82 -2.68
CA GLY A 69 7.81 1.53 -3.93
C GLY A 69 7.83 3.04 -3.71
N GLU A 70 8.79 3.71 -4.34
CA GLU A 70 8.71 5.16 -4.50
C GLU A 70 7.66 5.47 -5.58
N ILE A 71 6.97 6.61 -5.47
CA ILE A 71 5.96 7.01 -6.46
C ILE A 71 6.27 8.39 -7.03
N THR A 72 5.94 8.57 -8.30
CA THR A 72 5.92 9.88 -8.94
C THR A 72 4.55 10.56 -8.76
N LEU A 73 4.46 11.87 -9.02
CA LEU A 73 3.17 12.58 -9.04
C LEU A 73 2.21 12.10 -10.14
N ARG A 74 2.69 11.30 -11.10
CA ARG A 74 1.88 10.67 -12.15
C ARG A 74 1.50 9.22 -11.83
N GLY A 75 1.79 8.75 -10.61
CA GLY A 75 1.41 7.40 -10.17
C GLY A 75 2.32 6.27 -10.66
N LYS A 76 3.45 6.56 -11.34
CA LYS A 76 4.45 5.51 -11.63
C LYS A 76 5.13 5.04 -10.35
N VAL A 77 5.31 3.72 -10.22
CA VAL A 77 6.08 3.10 -9.13
C VAL A 77 7.53 2.94 -9.57
N MET A 78 8.45 3.43 -8.73
CA MET A 78 9.87 3.53 -9.00
C MET A 78 10.65 2.54 -8.15
N ARG A 79 11.84 2.16 -8.65
CA ARG A 79 12.74 1.21 -8.00
C ARG A 79 13.13 1.68 -6.60
N VAL A 80 13.30 0.74 -5.68
CA VAL A 80 13.77 0.99 -4.31
C VAL A 80 14.92 0.05 -3.94
N GLY A 81 15.71 0.44 -2.95
CA GLY A 81 16.77 -0.42 -2.41
C GLY A 81 16.28 -1.37 -1.31
N GLY A 82 17.15 -2.33 -0.96
CA GLY A 82 16.97 -3.24 0.18
C GLY A 82 15.86 -4.27 -0.02
N ILE A 83 15.68 -4.78 -1.25
CA ILE A 83 14.62 -5.73 -1.58
C ILE A 83 14.77 -7.02 -0.78
N LYS A 84 15.99 -7.56 -0.72
CA LYS A 84 16.30 -8.76 0.04
C LYS A 84 15.85 -8.66 1.49
N GLU A 85 16.24 -7.59 2.19
CA GLU A 85 15.90 -7.39 3.60
C GLU A 85 14.39 -7.21 3.80
N LYS A 86 13.73 -6.47 2.90
CA LYS A 86 12.29 -6.20 2.97
C LYS A 86 11.46 -7.46 2.74
N VAL A 87 11.83 -8.28 1.76
CA VAL A 87 11.16 -9.55 1.47
C VAL A 87 11.36 -10.55 2.62
N LEU A 88 12.58 -10.65 3.15
CA LEU A 88 12.84 -11.50 4.34
C LEU A 88 12.05 -11.02 5.56
N ALA A 89 11.87 -9.72 5.75
CA ALA A 89 11.04 -9.18 6.81
C ALA A 89 9.55 -9.53 6.62
N ALA A 90 9.04 -9.43 5.39
CA ALA A 90 7.66 -9.83 5.06
C ALA A 90 7.42 -11.33 5.33
N HIS A 91 8.36 -12.18 4.90
CA HIS A 91 8.33 -13.61 5.19
C HIS A 91 8.30 -13.91 6.70
N ARG A 92 9.18 -13.26 7.49
CA ARG A 92 9.19 -13.40 8.96
C ARG A 92 7.90 -12.94 9.61
N ALA A 93 7.26 -11.92 9.05
CA ALA A 93 5.95 -11.44 9.49
C ALA A 93 4.79 -12.34 9.04
N ARG A 94 5.07 -13.45 8.33
CA ARG A 94 4.08 -14.40 7.81
C ARG A 94 3.07 -13.76 6.85
N LEU A 95 3.50 -12.73 6.13
CA LEU A 95 2.74 -12.18 5.02
C LEU A 95 2.82 -13.14 3.84
N THR A 96 1.78 -13.18 3.02
CA THR A 96 1.68 -14.12 1.89
C THR A 96 1.99 -13.44 0.56
N THR A 97 1.76 -12.12 0.47
CA THR A 97 1.88 -11.36 -0.76
C THR A 97 2.79 -10.16 -0.58
N VAL A 98 3.73 -9.96 -1.51
CA VAL A 98 4.65 -8.81 -1.52
C VAL A 98 4.55 -8.08 -2.86
N LEU A 99 4.17 -6.81 -2.81
CA LEU A 99 4.12 -5.93 -3.98
C LEU A 99 5.44 -5.15 -4.09
N LEU A 100 6.11 -5.31 -5.23
CA LEU A 100 7.42 -4.74 -5.51
C LEU A 100 7.37 -3.90 -6.79
N PRO A 101 8.20 -2.86 -6.94
CA PRO A 101 8.34 -2.18 -8.23
C PRO A 101 8.78 -3.19 -9.28
N LYS A 102 8.22 -3.13 -10.49
CA LYS A 102 8.62 -4.02 -11.59
C LYS A 102 10.11 -3.96 -11.92
N ARG A 103 10.72 -2.80 -11.71
CA ARG A 103 12.18 -2.59 -11.87
C ARG A 103 13.04 -3.26 -10.80
N ASN A 104 12.43 -3.91 -9.80
CA ASN A 104 13.09 -4.69 -8.77
C ASN A 104 12.92 -6.20 -8.97
N GLU A 105 12.35 -6.65 -10.09
CA GLU A 105 12.16 -8.09 -10.38
C GLU A 105 13.47 -8.87 -10.36
N ASP A 106 14.52 -8.34 -11.01
CA ASP A 106 15.86 -8.96 -11.03
C ASP A 106 16.49 -9.07 -9.63
N ASP A 107 16.08 -8.24 -8.66
CA ASP A 107 16.61 -8.29 -7.29
C ASP A 107 16.10 -9.52 -6.51
N LEU A 108 15.14 -10.27 -7.06
CA LEU A 108 14.64 -11.52 -6.45
C LEU A 108 15.59 -12.70 -6.66
N GLU A 109 16.53 -12.63 -7.61
CA GLU A 109 17.53 -13.68 -7.82
C GLU A 109 18.39 -13.90 -6.57
N ASP A 110 18.60 -12.86 -5.77
CA ASP A 110 19.40 -12.88 -4.53
C ASP A 110 18.71 -13.52 -3.32
N LEU A 111 17.45 -13.94 -3.47
CA LEU A 111 16.64 -14.55 -2.41
C LEU A 111 16.87 -16.06 -2.30
N PRO A 112 16.81 -16.63 -1.06
CA PRO A 112 16.71 -18.08 -0.90
C PRO A 112 15.45 -18.64 -1.56
N ASP A 113 15.57 -19.80 -2.21
CA ASP A 113 14.46 -20.42 -2.95
C ASP A 113 13.23 -20.67 -2.06
N GLU A 114 13.43 -21.12 -0.81
CA GLU A 114 12.36 -21.31 0.17
C GLU A 114 11.51 -20.05 0.37
N VAL A 115 12.14 -18.87 0.39
CA VAL A 115 11.43 -17.59 0.57
C VAL A 115 10.74 -17.18 -0.72
N ARG A 116 11.37 -17.43 -1.87
CA ARG A 116 10.80 -17.12 -3.19
C ARG A 116 9.56 -17.96 -3.47
N GLU A 117 9.55 -19.21 -3.03
CA GLU A 117 8.42 -20.15 -3.20
C GLU A 117 7.30 -19.92 -2.18
N ALA A 118 7.63 -19.45 -0.96
CA ALA A 118 6.65 -19.20 0.09
C ALA A 118 5.81 -17.91 -0.09
N LEU A 119 6.28 -16.97 -0.93
CA LEU A 119 5.66 -15.66 -1.13
C LEU A 119 5.11 -15.50 -2.55
N ASN A 120 3.95 -14.88 -2.66
CA ASN A 120 3.41 -14.39 -3.91
C ASN A 120 3.94 -12.98 -4.21
N PHE A 121 4.69 -12.83 -5.30
CA PHE A 121 5.21 -11.52 -5.73
C PHE A 121 4.32 -10.89 -6.79
N VAL A 122 3.97 -9.62 -6.60
CA VAL A 122 3.25 -8.82 -7.59
C VAL A 122 4.10 -7.62 -7.98
N PHE A 123 4.32 -7.44 -9.28
CA PHE A 123 5.15 -6.37 -9.81
C PHE A 123 4.33 -5.17 -10.23
N LEU A 124 4.72 -4.01 -9.72
CA LEU A 124 4.02 -2.74 -9.88
C LEU A 124 4.70 -1.87 -10.94
N ASP A 125 3.93 -1.47 -11.95
CA ASP A 125 4.27 -0.35 -12.84
C ASP A 125 3.65 0.96 -12.32
N THR A 126 2.46 0.88 -11.73
CA THR A 126 1.68 2.04 -11.24
C THR A 126 1.10 1.83 -9.84
N VAL A 127 0.64 2.93 -9.22
CA VAL A 127 -0.05 2.89 -7.94
C VAL A 127 -1.37 2.11 -8.05
N ASN A 128 -2.06 2.18 -9.19
CA ASN A 128 -3.33 1.46 -9.39
C ASN A 128 -3.16 -0.05 -9.27
N ASP A 129 -2.06 -0.60 -9.82
CA ASP A 129 -1.72 -2.03 -9.69
C ASP A 129 -1.67 -2.45 -8.22
N ALA A 130 -1.18 -1.57 -7.34
CA ALA A 130 -1.13 -1.83 -5.90
C ALA A 130 -2.52 -1.73 -5.25
N LEU A 131 -3.33 -0.75 -5.65
CA LEU A 131 -4.69 -0.56 -5.12
C LEU A 131 -5.60 -1.73 -5.46
N GLU A 132 -5.50 -2.26 -6.69
CA GLU A 132 -6.29 -3.41 -7.15
C GLU A 132 -6.02 -4.68 -6.35
N VAL A 133 -4.77 -4.88 -5.92
CA VAL A 133 -4.35 -6.08 -5.19
C VAL A 133 -4.54 -5.92 -3.67
N ALA A 134 -4.28 -4.73 -3.15
CA ALA A 134 -4.19 -4.48 -1.72
C ALA A 134 -5.50 -4.04 -1.06
N LEU A 135 -6.43 -3.44 -1.79
CA LEU A 135 -7.71 -3.01 -1.22
C LEU A 135 -8.76 -4.10 -1.37
N GLU A 136 -9.50 -4.35 -0.30
CA GLU A 136 -10.70 -5.18 -0.35
C GLU A 136 -11.72 -4.58 -1.34
N PRO A 137 -12.67 -5.41 -1.86
CA PRO A 137 -13.80 -4.90 -2.62
C PRO A 137 -14.54 -3.79 -1.86
N ALA A 138 -15.22 -2.91 -2.59
CA ALA A 138 -16.10 -1.94 -1.96
C ALA A 138 -17.11 -2.68 -1.07
N LEU A 139 -17.21 -2.26 0.20
CA LEU A 139 -18.18 -2.83 1.12
C LEU A 139 -19.57 -2.66 0.50
N ASP A 140 -20.34 -3.75 0.47
CA ASP A 140 -21.75 -3.69 0.13
C ASP A 140 -22.46 -2.98 1.31
N PRO A 141 -23.08 -1.81 1.10
CA PRO A 141 -23.69 -1.03 2.19
C PRO A 141 -24.77 -1.80 2.98
N ASP A 142 -25.27 -2.93 2.46
CA ASP A 142 -26.25 -3.77 3.13
C ASP A 142 -25.65 -4.74 4.18
N GLN A 143 -24.32 -4.96 4.21
CA GLN A 143 -23.67 -5.94 5.11
C GLN A 143 -23.39 -5.42 6.53
N ASP A 144 -23.33 -4.10 6.74
CA ASP A 144 -23.07 -3.48 8.06
C ASP A 144 -24.34 -3.30 8.92
N SER A 145 -25.49 -3.82 8.48
CA SER A 145 -26.79 -3.62 9.15
C SER A 145 -27.17 -4.72 10.16
N LYS A 146 -26.32 -5.72 10.41
CA LYS A 146 -26.60 -6.70 11.48
C LYS A 146 -26.19 -6.12 12.83
N PRO A 147 -27.14 -5.90 13.77
CA PRO A 147 -26.77 -5.51 15.13
C PRO A 147 -26.02 -6.68 15.78
N GLU A 148 -24.76 -6.44 16.14
CA GLU A 148 -24.05 -7.25 17.14
C GLU A 148 -24.62 -6.89 18.52
N ASP A 149 -25.77 -7.45 18.86
CA ASP A 149 -26.25 -7.52 20.25
C ASP A 149 -27.21 -8.71 20.37
N GLU A 150 -26.65 -9.87 20.72
CA GLU A 150 -27.32 -10.93 21.48
C GLU A 150 -26.29 -11.98 21.94
N ALA A 151 -25.69 -11.76 23.11
CA ALA A 151 -25.10 -12.79 23.97
C ALA A 151 -25.13 -12.36 25.44
#